data_AF-A0A7Y1TVC6-F1
#
_entry.id   AF-A0A7Y1TVC6-F1
#
_cell.length_a   1.000
_cell.length_b   1.000
_cell.length_c   1.000
_cell.angle_alpha   90.00
_cell.angle_beta   90.00
_cell.angle_gamma   90.00
#
_symmetry.space_group_name_H-M   'P 1'
#
loop_
_entity.id
_entity.type
_entity.pdbx_description
1 polymer ?
#
loop_
_entity_poly.entity_id
_entity_poly.type
_entity_poly.pdbx_seq_one_letter_code
_entity_poly.pdbx_strand_id
1 'polypeptide(L)'
;MKMRRLTLALAIGLLTTSCVGGSSAEPEIQDYFNRVEAAADRYNQRLDEAETVSEAGLDQTADDATFDAALVAALKQLYADGVVITTDFVNDLDAIEPPSQAVDKHTEAVTIGRQLVEALEELDLSGINQLEALQTAVGESRAAELIVDFDRTCIVLESLAVENNASVELNCGG
;
A
#
# COMPACT_ATOMS: atom_id res chain seq x y z
N MET A 1 -3.88 -14.81 -18.77
CA MET A 1 -4.54 -13.85 -19.68
C MET A 1 -3.69 -12.59 -19.74
N LYS A 2 -3.29 -12.11 -20.92
CA LYS A 2 -2.50 -10.87 -21.07
C LYS A 2 -3.43 -9.67 -21.00
N MET A 3 -3.43 -8.93 -19.89
CA MET A 3 -4.13 -7.64 -19.80
C MET A 3 -3.40 -6.62 -20.68
N ARG A 4 -4.14 -6.00 -21.59
CA ARG A 4 -3.64 -4.94 -22.48
C ARG A 4 -3.72 -3.62 -21.72
N ARG A 5 -2.55 -3.04 -21.39
CA ARG A 5 -2.45 -1.68 -20.84
C ARG A 5 -2.96 -0.68 -21.88
N LEU A 6 -4.01 0.06 -21.53
CA LEU A 6 -4.58 1.12 -22.35
C LEU A 6 -3.73 2.38 -22.15
N THR A 7 -2.98 2.79 -23.16
CA THR A 7 -2.20 4.04 -23.12
C THR A 7 -3.12 5.21 -23.43
N LEU A 8 -3.58 5.93 -22.41
CA LEU A 8 -4.34 7.16 -22.57
C LEU A 8 -3.36 8.33 -22.74
N ALA A 9 -3.33 8.92 -23.94
CA ALA A 9 -2.55 10.11 -24.22
C ALA A 9 -3.30 11.35 -23.70
N LEU A 10 -2.84 11.93 -22.58
CA LEU A 10 -3.38 13.18 -22.05
C LEU A 10 -2.58 14.37 -22.60
N ALA A 11 -3.26 15.24 -23.35
CA ALA A 11 -2.70 16.46 -23.91
C ALA A 11 -2.58 17.55 -22.81
N ILE A 12 -1.36 17.98 -22.52
CA ILE A 12 -1.09 19.06 -21.56
C ILE A 12 -1.14 20.40 -22.30
N GLY A 13 -2.15 21.20 -22.00
CA GLY A 13 -2.27 22.60 -22.41
C GLY A 13 -1.32 23.48 -21.59
N LEU A 14 -0.49 24.26 -22.29
CA LEU A 14 0.40 25.27 -21.72
C LEU A 14 -0.41 26.44 -21.13
N LEU A 15 -0.23 26.74 -19.85
CA LEU A 15 -0.46 28.06 -19.29
C LEU A 15 0.79 28.53 -18.56
N THR A 16 1.51 29.45 -19.20
CA THR A 16 2.58 30.24 -18.58
C THR A 16 1.96 31.43 -17.86
N THR A 17 2.12 31.50 -16.53
CA THR A 17 2.07 32.79 -15.83
C THR A 17 3.26 32.93 -14.90
N SER A 18 4.00 34.00 -15.12
CA SER A 18 5.14 34.41 -14.32
C SER A 18 4.63 35.33 -13.22
N CYS A 19 4.78 34.92 -11.96
CA CYS A 19 4.67 35.82 -10.83
C CYS A 19 5.85 35.58 -9.89
N VAL A 20 6.81 36.51 -9.94
CA VAL A 20 7.96 36.59 -9.05
C VAL A 20 7.46 37.12 -7.70
N GLY A 21 7.53 36.27 -6.67
CA GLY A 21 7.17 36.66 -5.31
C GLY A 21 7.11 35.50 -4.34
N GLY A 22 8.25 34.82 -4.08
CA GLY A 22 8.54 34.10 -2.83
C GLY A 22 7.46 33.20 -2.22
N SER A 23 6.56 32.64 -3.03
CA SER A 23 5.62 31.60 -2.61
C SER A 23 6.31 30.29 -2.93
N SER A 24 6.59 29.45 -1.93
CA SER A 24 6.65 28.01 -2.15
C SER A 24 5.37 27.67 -2.90
N ALA A 25 5.48 27.43 -4.20
CA ALA A 25 4.32 27.12 -5.03
C ALA A 25 3.74 25.83 -4.46
N GLU A 26 2.48 25.89 -4.04
CA GLU A 26 1.76 24.70 -3.59
C GLU A 26 1.87 23.64 -4.70
N PRO A 27 2.17 22.38 -4.36
CA PRO A 27 2.27 21.32 -5.37
C PRO A 27 0.96 21.24 -6.16
N GLU A 28 1.06 21.10 -7.48
CA GLU A 28 -0.12 20.91 -8.31
C GLU A 28 -0.80 19.59 -7.92
N ILE A 29 -2.13 19.59 -7.79
CA ILE A 29 -2.88 18.42 -7.32
C ILE A 29 -2.66 17.18 -8.20
N GLN A 30 -2.41 17.36 -9.50
CA GLN A 30 -2.04 16.27 -10.40
C GLN A 30 -0.67 15.69 -10.07
N ASP A 31 0.33 16.53 -9.80
CA ASP A 31 1.67 16.07 -9.41
C ASP A 31 1.62 15.32 -8.08
N TYR A 32 0.84 15.82 -7.12
CA TYR A 32 0.56 15.13 -5.87
C TYR A 32 0.01 13.72 -6.10
N PHE A 33 -1.06 13.58 -6.87
CA PHE A 33 -1.67 12.27 -7.11
C PHE A 33 -0.78 11.33 -7.93
N ASN A 34 -0.01 11.83 -8.89
CA ASN A 34 0.99 11.04 -9.61
C ASN A 34 2.07 10.47 -8.66
N ARG A 35 2.48 11.23 -7.64
CA ARG A 35 3.45 10.77 -6.65
C ARG A 35 2.85 9.73 -5.71
N VAL A 36 1.58 9.89 -5.32
CA VAL A 36 0.83 8.91 -4.51
C VAL A 36 0.66 7.60 -5.29
N GLU A 37 0.23 7.68 -6.55
CA GLU A 37 0.12 6.50 -7.43
C GLU A 37 1.46 5.80 -7.60
N ALA A 38 2.55 6.53 -7.83
CA ALA A 38 3.88 5.93 -7.92
C ALA A 38 4.33 5.23 -6.62
N ALA A 39 3.89 5.71 -5.45
CA ALA A 39 4.14 5.01 -4.18
C ALA A 39 3.30 3.74 -4.05
N ALA A 40 2.02 3.80 -4.43
CA ALA A 40 1.12 2.65 -4.45
C ALA A 40 1.58 1.56 -5.43
N ASP A 41 2.04 1.94 -6.63
CA ASP A 41 2.61 1.02 -7.62
C ASP A 41 3.84 0.26 -7.07
N ARG A 42 4.73 0.96 -6.36
CA ARG A 42 5.90 0.33 -5.72
C ARG A 42 5.48 -0.62 -4.61
N TYR A 43 4.49 -0.25 -3.81
CA TYR A 43 3.92 -1.10 -2.77
C TYR A 43 3.35 -2.39 -3.37
N ASN A 44 2.47 -2.27 -4.36
CA ASN A 44 1.84 -3.41 -5.03
C ASN A 44 2.86 -4.31 -5.72
N GLN A 45 3.83 -3.73 -6.44
CA GLN A 45 4.90 -4.51 -7.06
C GLN A 45 5.67 -5.35 -6.03
N ARG A 46 5.99 -4.79 -4.86
CA ARG A 46 6.74 -5.51 -3.82
C ARG A 46 5.91 -6.59 -3.15
N LEU A 47 4.60 -6.38 -2.98
CA LEU A 47 3.69 -7.42 -2.52
C LEU A 47 3.65 -8.58 -3.51
N ASP A 48 3.45 -8.31 -4.79
CA ASP A 48 3.45 -9.34 -5.85
C ASP A 48 4.77 -10.15 -5.86
N GLU A 49 5.90 -9.47 -5.67
CA GLU A 49 7.21 -10.10 -5.57
C GLU A 49 7.34 -11.00 -4.32
N ALA A 50 6.85 -10.56 -3.16
CA ALA A 50 6.87 -11.33 -1.91
C ALA A 50 5.94 -12.56 -1.96
N GLU A 51 4.75 -12.42 -2.56
CA GLU A 51 3.82 -13.52 -2.81
C GLU A 51 4.43 -14.57 -3.76
N THR A 52 5.01 -14.12 -4.88
CA THR A 52 5.65 -15.01 -5.85
C THR A 52 6.78 -15.84 -5.22
N VAL A 53 7.60 -15.22 -4.38
CA VAL A 53 8.68 -15.91 -3.65
C VAL A 53 8.12 -16.95 -2.68
N SER A 54 7.02 -16.63 -2.01
CA SER A 54 6.34 -17.52 -1.07
C SER A 54 5.73 -18.74 -1.78
N GLU A 55 5.02 -18.53 -2.89
CA GLU A 55 4.42 -19.61 -3.69
C GLU A 55 5.48 -20.57 -4.26
N ALA A 56 6.58 -20.03 -4.79
CA ALA A 56 7.68 -20.84 -5.33
C ALA A 56 8.36 -21.73 -4.28
N GLY A 57 8.28 -21.35 -2.99
CA GLY A 57 8.76 -22.14 -1.87
C GLY A 57 7.84 -23.33 -1.54
N LEU A 58 6.53 -23.17 -1.72
CA LEU A 58 5.52 -24.19 -1.40
C LEU A 58 5.42 -25.30 -2.45
N ASP A 59 5.59 -24.95 -3.73
CA ASP A 59 5.53 -25.90 -4.85
C ASP A 59 6.64 -26.98 -4.80
N GLN A 60 7.67 -26.78 -3.97
CA GLN A 60 8.80 -27.70 -3.83
C GLN A 60 8.63 -28.76 -2.73
N THR A 61 7.54 -28.71 -1.93
CA THR A 61 7.30 -29.65 -0.83
C THR A 61 6.17 -30.64 -1.17
N ALA A 62 6.53 -31.87 -1.55
CA ALA A 62 5.60 -32.90 -2.03
C ALA A 62 5.14 -33.93 -0.97
N ASP A 63 5.41 -33.70 0.32
CA ASP A 63 5.00 -34.59 1.42
C ASP A 63 4.11 -33.84 2.43
N ASP A 64 2.89 -34.33 2.66
CA ASP A 64 1.79 -33.64 3.36
C ASP A 64 2.17 -33.17 4.77
N ALA A 65 2.97 -33.94 5.51
CA ALA A 65 3.40 -33.56 6.86
C ALA A 65 4.45 -32.44 6.89
N THR A 66 5.19 -32.25 5.78
CA THR A 66 6.15 -31.14 5.62
C THR A 66 5.50 -29.91 5.01
N PHE A 67 4.38 -30.09 4.31
CA PHE A 67 3.64 -29.02 3.65
C PHE A 67 3.10 -28.00 4.65
N ASP A 68 2.44 -28.44 5.74
CA ASP A 68 1.88 -27.52 6.74
C ASP A 68 2.97 -26.67 7.42
N ALA A 69 4.11 -27.27 7.75
CA ALA A 69 5.23 -26.55 8.35
C ALA A 69 5.87 -25.56 7.37
N ALA A 70 6.01 -25.95 6.09
CA ALA A 70 6.50 -25.07 5.03
C ALA A 70 5.53 -23.91 4.76
N LEU A 71 4.22 -24.17 4.76
CA LEU A 71 3.16 -23.18 4.61
C LEU A 71 3.16 -22.16 5.76
N VAL A 72 3.23 -22.64 7.01
CA VAL A 72 3.34 -21.74 8.17
C VAL A 72 4.60 -20.88 8.08
N ALA A 73 5.75 -21.46 7.70
CA ALA A 73 6.99 -20.71 7.54
C ALA A 73 6.90 -19.66 6.41
N ALA A 74 6.32 -20.02 5.26
CA ALA A 74 6.13 -19.10 4.13
C ALA A 74 5.19 -17.95 4.51
N LEU A 75 4.07 -18.22 5.18
CA LEU A 75 3.14 -17.18 5.62
C LEU A 75 3.77 -16.24 6.66
N LYS A 76 4.60 -16.75 7.58
CA LYS A 76 5.36 -15.89 8.50
C LYS A 76 6.36 -15.00 7.78
N GLN A 77 7.02 -15.53 6.75
CA GLN A 77 7.94 -14.75 5.93
C GLN A 77 7.20 -13.68 5.15
N LEU A 78 6.10 -14.03 4.47
CA LEU A 78 5.24 -13.09 3.76
C LEU A 78 4.72 -11.98 4.70
N TYR A 79 4.36 -12.35 5.94
CA TYR A 79 3.96 -11.39 6.95
C TYR A 79 5.09 -10.42 7.31
N ALA A 80 6.30 -10.93 7.57
CA ALA A 80 7.46 -10.10 7.89
C ALA A 80 7.84 -9.16 6.74
N ASP A 81 7.79 -9.66 5.50
CA ASP A 81 8.01 -8.86 4.29
C ASP A 81 6.91 -7.79 4.14
N GLY A 82 5.65 -8.17 4.40
CA GLY A 82 4.51 -7.26 4.43
C GLY A 82 4.71 -6.09 5.38
N VAL A 83 5.19 -6.32 6.61
CA VAL A 83 5.49 -5.22 7.57
C VAL A 83 6.49 -4.23 6.99
N VAL A 84 7.57 -4.71 6.39
CA VAL A 84 8.60 -3.84 5.77
C VAL A 84 8.01 -3.08 4.59
N ILE A 85 7.25 -3.76 3.72
CA ILE A 85 6.64 -3.16 2.53
C ILE A 85 5.63 -2.08 2.92
N THR A 86 4.76 -2.33 3.89
CA THR A 86 3.81 -1.34 4.43
C THR A 86 4.53 -0.17 5.09
N THR A 87 5.61 -0.43 5.85
CA THR A 87 6.42 0.63 6.47
C THR A 87 7.01 1.58 5.42
N ASP A 88 7.62 1.02 4.38
CA ASP A 88 8.21 1.80 3.29
C ASP A 88 7.16 2.61 2.54
N PHE A 89 5.97 2.04 2.31
CA PHE A 89 4.86 2.75 1.67
C PHE A 89 4.36 3.93 2.52
N VAL A 90 4.18 3.74 3.83
CA VAL A 90 3.75 4.81 4.73
C VAL A 90 4.80 5.92 4.81
N ASN A 91 6.09 5.58 4.81
CA ASN A 91 7.18 6.56 4.75
C ASN A 91 7.20 7.31 3.41
N ASP A 92 6.98 6.61 2.30
CA ASP A 92 6.87 7.21 0.97
C ASP A 92 5.68 8.18 0.90
N LEU A 93 4.53 7.82 1.48
CA LEU A 93 3.37 8.71 1.60
C LEU A 93 3.70 9.95 2.43
N ASP A 94 4.24 9.78 3.64
CA ASP A 94 4.58 10.90 4.54
C ASP A 94 5.59 11.89 3.94
N ALA A 95 6.44 11.42 3.01
CA ALA A 95 7.37 12.27 2.29
C ALA A 95 6.73 13.09 1.15
N ILE A 96 5.45 12.86 0.82
CA ILE A 96 4.70 13.60 -0.19
C ILE A 96 4.02 14.79 0.46
N GLU A 97 4.49 16.01 0.16
CA GLU A 97 3.80 17.23 0.56
C GLU A 97 2.42 17.33 -0.13
N PRO A 98 1.31 17.31 0.62
CA PRO A 98 -0.02 17.39 0.03
C PRO A 98 -0.42 18.84 -0.26
N PRO A 99 -1.18 19.10 -1.35
CA PRO A 99 -1.83 20.40 -1.54
C PRO A 99 -2.90 20.61 -0.45
N SER A 100 -3.29 21.86 -0.25
CA SER A 100 -4.29 22.30 0.75
C SER A 100 -5.62 21.54 0.66
N GLN A 101 -6.00 21.11 -0.55
CA GLN A 101 -7.23 20.35 -0.79
C GLN A 101 -7.15 18.89 -0.33
N ALA A 102 -5.94 18.34 -0.20
CA ALA A 102 -5.70 16.94 0.17
C ALA A 102 -5.06 16.78 1.55
N VAL A 103 -4.60 17.86 2.19
CA VAL A 103 -3.81 17.81 3.44
C VAL A 103 -4.47 17.02 4.55
N ASP A 104 -5.78 17.21 4.77
CA ASP A 104 -6.50 16.53 5.84
C ASP A 104 -6.57 15.02 5.59
N LYS A 105 -6.88 14.61 4.35
CA LYS A 105 -6.99 13.19 3.96
C LYS A 105 -5.65 12.50 3.85
N HIS A 106 -4.64 13.21 3.39
CA HIS A 106 -3.26 12.73 3.40
C HIS A 106 -2.79 12.46 4.84
N THR A 107 -2.98 13.44 5.74
CA THR A 107 -2.58 13.31 7.15
C THR A 107 -3.32 12.17 7.85
N GLU A 108 -4.61 12.00 7.57
CA GLU A 108 -5.43 10.88 8.05
C GLU A 108 -4.85 9.54 7.54
N ALA A 109 -4.51 9.43 6.25
CA ALA A 109 -3.95 8.23 5.65
C ALA A 109 -2.60 7.83 6.28
N VAL A 110 -1.69 8.80 6.41
CA VAL A 110 -0.38 8.57 7.03
C VAL A 110 -0.54 8.19 8.49
N THR A 111 -1.45 8.82 9.22
CA THR A 111 -1.70 8.49 10.64
C THR A 111 -2.20 7.06 10.81
N ILE A 112 -3.21 6.66 10.04
CA ILE A 112 -3.74 5.29 10.07
C ILE A 112 -2.68 4.29 9.60
N GLY A 113 -1.92 4.61 8.55
CA GLY A 113 -0.82 3.79 8.06
C GLY A 113 0.26 3.55 9.12
N ARG A 114 0.64 4.58 9.88
CA ARG A 114 1.59 4.43 11.00
C ARG A 114 1.03 3.54 12.12
N GLN A 115 -0.25 3.67 12.44
CA GLN A 115 -0.90 2.79 13.42
C GLN A 115 -0.96 1.34 12.91
N LEU A 116 -1.18 1.14 11.60
CA LEU A 116 -1.17 -0.18 10.98
C LEU A 116 0.22 -0.81 11.09
N VAL A 117 1.29 -0.06 10.76
CA VAL A 117 2.68 -0.53 10.92
C VAL A 117 2.96 -0.94 12.37
N GLU A 118 2.59 -0.10 13.35
CA GLU A 118 2.74 -0.41 14.77
C GLU A 118 2.01 -1.72 15.13
N ALA A 119 0.75 -1.86 14.71
CA ALA A 119 -0.04 -3.06 14.99
C ALA A 119 0.52 -4.32 14.30
N LEU A 120 1.18 -4.16 13.15
CA LEU A 120 1.85 -5.26 12.47
C LEU A 120 3.16 -5.65 13.18
N GLU A 121 3.92 -4.68 13.69
CA GLU A 121 5.14 -4.96 14.46
C GLU A 121 4.85 -5.61 15.83
N GLU A 122 3.68 -5.34 16.41
CA GLU A 122 3.22 -5.93 17.67
C GLU A 122 2.85 -7.44 17.55
N LEU A 123 2.63 -7.93 16.33
CA LEU A 123 2.24 -9.33 16.08
C LEU A 123 3.45 -10.27 16.20
N ASP A 124 3.55 -10.93 17.36
CA ASP A 124 4.55 -11.99 17.58
C ASP A 124 4.06 -13.34 17.00
N LEU A 125 4.58 -13.68 15.83
CA LEU A 125 4.31 -14.97 15.17
C LEU A 125 5.35 -16.04 15.49
N SER A 126 6.40 -15.74 16.28
CA SER A 126 7.56 -16.63 16.45
C SER A 126 7.19 -18.00 17.04
N GLY A 127 6.23 -18.04 17.97
CA GLY A 127 5.76 -19.26 18.64
C GLY A 127 4.71 -20.09 17.88
N ILE A 128 4.18 -19.60 16.76
CA ILE A 128 3.02 -20.20 16.09
C ILE A 128 3.47 -21.26 15.08
N ASN A 129 3.12 -22.53 15.27
CA ASN A 129 3.56 -23.61 14.36
C ASN A 129 2.39 -24.33 13.66
N GLN A 130 1.19 -23.75 13.73
CA GLN A 130 -0.02 -24.32 13.14
C GLN A 130 -0.72 -23.24 12.31
N LEU A 131 -1.24 -23.63 11.15
CA LEU A 131 -1.90 -22.71 10.22
C LEU A 131 -3.12 -22.03 10.84
N GLU A 132 -3.98 -22.80 11.52
CA GLU A 132 -5.19 -22.26 12.17
C GLU A 132 -4.83 -21.20 13.22
N ALA A 133 -3.86 -21.50 14.08
CA ALA A 133 -3.39 -20.54 15.08
C ALA A 133 -2.78 -19.27 14.46
N LEU A 134 -2.11 -19.39 13.31
CA LEU A 134 -1.58 -18.25 12.56
C LEU A 134 -2.70 -17.38 12.00
N GLN A 135 -3.70 -18.00 11.36
CA GLN A 135 -4.87 -17.30 10.81
C GLN A 135 -5.67 -16.60 11.91
N THR A 136 -5.87 -17.25 13.07
CA THR A 136 -6.53 -16.62 14.22
C THR A 136 -5.71 -15.44 14.74
N ALA A 137 -4.39 -15.60 14.93
CA ALA A 137 -3.55 -14.52 15.44
C ALA A 137 -3.57 -13.29 14.53
N VAL A 138 -3.52 -13.47 13.20
CA VAL A 138 -3.61 -12.36 12.24
C VAL A 138 -5.04 -11.79 12.19
N GLY A 139 -6.07 -12.63 12.12
CA GLY A 139 -7.46 -12.21 11.97
C GLY A 139 -8.05 -11.51 13.21
N GLU A 140 -7.58 -11.83 14.40
CA GLU A 140 -7.98 -11.18 15.67
C GLU A 140 -7.06 -10.01 16.05
N SER A 141 -6.06 -9.71 15.23
CA SER A 141 -5.12 -8.63 15.49
C SER A 141 -5.75 -7.25 15.29
N ARG A 142 -5.20 -6.25 16.00
CA ARG A 142 -5.48 -4.84 15.74
C ARG A 142 -5.16 -4.45 14.29
N ALA A 143 -4.17 -5.10 13.67
CA ALA A 143 -3.80 -4.84 12.28
C ALA A 143 -4.95 -5.16 11.31
N ALA A 144 -5.72 -6.23 11.54
CA ALA A 144 -6.86 -6.59 10.70
C ALA A 144 -7.94 -5.49 10.66
N GLU A 145 -8.23 -4.86 11.80
CA GLU A 145 -9.16 -3.72 11.85
C GLU A 145 -8.59 -2.48 11.14
N LEU A 146 -7.30 -2.20 11.36
CA LEU A 146 -6.63 -1.04 10.76
C LEU A 146 -6.44 -1.16 9.25
N ILE A 147 -6.33 -2.36 8.69
CA ILE A 147 -6.34 -2.58 7.23
C ILE A 147 -7.65 -2.04 6.63
N VAL A 148 -8.80 -2.36 7.24
CA VAL A 148 -10.10 -1.89 6.76
C VAL A 148 -10.22 -0.36 6.82
N ASP A 149 -9.70 0.25 7.88
CA ASP A 149 -9.69 1.71 8.01
C ASP A 149 -8.71 2.37 7.04
N PHE A 150 -7.56 1.73 6.78
CA PHE A 150 -6.59 2.18 5.79
C PHE A 150 -7.18 2.13 4.37
N ASP A 151 -7.83 1.04 4.00
CA ASP A 151 -8.53 0.88 2.72
C ASP A 151 -9.61 1.95 2.54
N ARG A 152 -10.37 2.25 3.59
CA ARG A 152 -11.37 3.33 3.55
C ARG A 152 -10.73 4.68 3.26
N THR A 153 -9.59 5.01 3.88
CA THR A 153 -8.91 6.29 3.61
C THR A 153 -8.29 6.31 2.21
N CYS A 154 -7.79 5.17 1.71
CA CYS A 154 -7.35 5.03 0.34
C CYS A 154 -8.49 5.35 -0.65
N ILE A 155 -9.68 4.75 -0.48
CA ILE A 155 -10.87 5.02 -1.32
C ILE A 155 -11.24 6.51 -1.30
N VAL A 156 -11.12 7.17 -0.15
CA VAL A 156 -11.38 8.61 -0.03
C VAL A 156 -10.36 9.43 -0.82
N LEU A 157 -9.07 9.06 -0.79
CA LEU A 157 -8.04 9.71 -1.60
C LEU A 157 -8.26 9.51 -3.10
N GLU A 158 -8.66 8.32 -3.53
CA GLU A 158 -9.00 8.05 -4.93
C GLU A 158 -10.21 8.88 -5.39
N SER A 159 -11.24 8.99 -4.54
CA SER A 159 -12.41 9.84 -4.80
C SER A 159 -12.01 11.31 -4.96
N LEU A 160 -11.09 11.80 -4.11
CA LEU A 160 -10.57 13.16 -4.20
C LEU A 160 -9.77 13.39 -5.50
N ALA A 161 -9.06 12.37 -5.99
CA ALA A 161 -8.37 12.44 -7.27
C ALA A 161 -9.37 12.62 -8.42
N VAL A 162 -10.44 11.82 -8.43
CA VAL A 162 -11.52 11.91 -9.43
C VAL A 162 -12.18 13.29 -9.41
N GLU A 163 -12.51 13.82 -8.23
CA GLU A 163 -13.10 15.16 -8.07
C GLU A 163 -12.21 16.27 -8.65
N ASN A 164 -10.90 16.05 -8.65
CA ASN A 164 -9.91 16.99 -9.15
C ASN A 164 -9.42 16.68 -10.57
N ASN A 165 -10.10 15.79 -11.30
CA ASN A 165 -9.74 15.35 -12.64
C ASN A 165 -8.34 14.72 -12.74
N ALA A 166 -7.82 14.20 -11.63
CA ALA A 166 -6.62 13.38 -11.61
C ALA A 166 -7.02 11.91 -11.87
N SER A 167 -6.51 11.36 -12.96
CA SER A 167 -6.68 9.94 -13.28
C SER A 167 -5.59 9.15 -12.56
N VAL A 168 -5.93 8.52 -11.44
CA VAL A 168 -5.05 7.59 -10.71
C VAL A 168 -5.79 6.31 -10.39
N GLU A 169 -5.06 5.20 -10.40
CA GLU A 169 -5.57 3.88 -10.00
C GLU A 169 -4.81 3.43 -8.74
N LEU A 170 -5.29 3.87 -7.57
CA LEU A 170 -4.64 3.53 -6.30
C LEU A 170 -4.84 2.06 -5.89
N ASN A 171 -5.77 1.35 -6.54
CA ASN A 171 -6.13 -0.04 -6.26
C ASN A 171 -6.50 -0.25 -4.78
N CYS A 172 -7.30 0.66 -4.23
CA CYS A 172 -7.76 0.61 -2.85
C CYS A 172 -8.79 -0.53 -2.68
N GLY A 173 -8.41 -1.58 -1.95
CA GLY A 173 -9.22 -2.78 -1.73
C GLY A 173 -8.62 -3.98 -2.46
N GLY A 174 -7.87 -4.79 -1.70
CA GLY A 174 -7.41 -6.11 -2.13
C GLY A 174 -8.56 -7.09 -2.36
#